data_AF-A0A9D8L2Z8-F1
#
_entry.id   AF-A0A9D8L2Z8-F1
#
_cell.length_a   1.000
_cell.length_b   1.000
_cell.length_c   1.000
_cell.angle_alpha   90.00
_cell.angle_beta   90.00
_cell.angle_gamma   90.00
#
_symmetry.space_group_name_H-M   'P 1'
#
loop_
_entity.id
_entity.type
_entity.pdbx_description
1 polymer ?
#
loop_
_entity_poly.entity_id
_entity_poly.type
_entity_poly.pdbx_seq_one_letter_code
_entity_poly.pdbx_strand_id
1 'polypeptide(L)'
;PLFREWLQAHHPQRAEHVMSTLNQLRGGKDYDSQFGKRMRGEGVYAQLLARRFGLASKRLGFNASREQWPWLDCSRFVPPLPPKKASPQGELF
;
A
#
# COMPACT_ATOMS: atom_id res chain seq x y z
N PRO A 1 -7.25 18.04 7.20
CA PRO A 1 -7.08 16.86 6.32
C PRO A 1 -8.20 15.85 6.59
N LEU A 2 -8.89 15.43 5.53
CA LEU A 2 -10.18 14.72 5.55
C LEU A 2 -10.23 13.54 6.53
N PHE A 3 -9.18 12.73 6.60
CA PHE A 3 -9.14 11.55 7.46
C PHE A 3 -9.14 11.90 8.96
N ARG A 4 -8.43 12.97 9.35
CA ARG A 4 -8.40 13.42 10.76
C ARG A 4 -9.77 13.92 11.20
N GLU A 5 -10.41 14.74 10.36
CA GLU A 5 -11.76 15.28 10.61
C GLU A 5 -12.78 14.15 10.70
N TRP A 6 -12.71 13.17 9.80
CA TRP A 6 -13.56 11.98 9.84
C TRP A 6 -13.36 11.19 11.14
N LEU A 7 -12.12 10.98 11.58
CA LEU A 7 -11.81 10.29 12.85
C LEU A 7 -12.36 11.05 14.05
N GLN A 8 -12.26 12.38 14.07
CA GLN A 8 -12.83 13.18 15.14
C GLN A 8 -14.36 13.13 15.17
N ALA A 9 -15.01 13.12 14.00
CA ALA A 9 -16.46 13.06 13.90
C ALA A 9 -17.03 11.70 14.33
N HIS A 10 -16.39 10.58 13.93
CA HIS A 10 -16.96 9.24 14.12
C HIS A 10 -16.33 8.45 15.27
N HIS A 11 -15.07 8.72 15.61
CA HIS A 11 -14.31 7.99 16.63
C HIS A 11 -13.44 8.92 17.52
N PRO A 12 -14.03 9.95 18.14
CA PRO A 12 -13.28 11.01 18.84
C PRO A 12 -12.35 10.46 19.93
N GLN A 13 -12.80 9.46 20.69
CA GLN A 13 -12.04 8.83 21.78
C GLN A 13 -10.75 8.13 21.31
N ARG A 14 -10.65 7.80 20.02
CA ARG A 14 -9.50 7.09 19.43
C ARG A 14 -8.70 7.97 18.47
N ALA A 15 -9.22 9.15 18.12
CA ALA A 15 -8.65 10.00 17.07
C ALA A 15 -7.19 10.35 17.33
N GLU A 16 -6.87 10.82 18.54
CA GLU A 16 -5.49 11.19 18.90
C GLU A 16 -4.55 9.99 18.86
N HIS A 17 -4.98 8.85 19.41
CA HIS A 17 -4.16 7.64 19.44
C HIS A 17 -3.85 7.14 18.02
N VAL A 18 -4.86 7.05 17.16
CA VAL A 18 -4.71 6.61 15.77
C VAL A 18 -3.78 7.55 15.00
N MET A 19 -3.97 8.86 15.14
CA MET A 19 -3.10 9.85 14.49
C MET A 19 -1.66 9.78 15.02
N SER A 20 -1.46 9.56 16.31
CA SER A 20 -0.13 9.38 16.91
C SER A 20 0.59 8.15 16.33
N THR A 21 -0.09 7.01 16.23
CA THR A 21 0.47 5.80 15.61
C THR A 21 0.84 6.04 14.14
N LEU A 22 -0.03 6.72 13.38
CA LEU A 22 0.25 7.04 11.98
C LEU A 22 1.46 7.96 11.82
N ASN A 23 1.62 8.95 12.71
CA ASN A 23 2.76 9.84 12.68
C ASN A 23 4.06 9.08 13.01
N GLN A 24 4.05 8.18 13.99
CA GLN A 24 5.21 7.33 14.29
C GLN A 24 5.61 6.45 13.10
N LEU A 25 4.64 5.94 12.35
CA LEU A 25 4.86 5.16 11.12
C LEU A 25 5.41 5.98 9.95
N ARG A 26 5.42 7.31 10.05
CA ARG A 26 5.75 8.28 8.98
C ARG A 26 6.82 9.28 9.40
N GLY A 27 7.64 8.95 10.39
CA GLY A 27 8.73 9.83 10.85
C GLY A 27 8.22 11.16 11.46
N GLY A 28 7.06 11.14 12.10
CA GLY A 28 6.43 12.29 12.76
C GLY A 28 5.52 13.13 11.87
N LYS A 29 5.37 12.79 10.58
CA LYS A 29 4.58 13.58 9.63
C LYS A 29 3.20 12.96 9.37
N ASP A 30 2.19 13.81 9.28
CA ASP A 30 0.85 13.39 8.85
C ASP A 30 0.84 12.94 7.37
N TYR A 31 1.71 13.51 6.53
CA TYR A 31 1.82 13.20 5.10
C TYR A 31 3.25 13.42 4.60
N ASP A 32 3.78 12.47 3.83
CA ASP A 32 5.04 12.62 3.09
C ASP A 32 4.80 12.15 1.65
N SER A 33 4.98 13.06 0.69
CA SER A 33 4.80 12.81 -0.74
C SER A 33 6.05 12.27 -1.44
N GLN A 34 7.17 12.11 -0.72
CA GLN A 34 8.40 11.61 -1.33
C GLN A 34 8.20 10.19 -1.89
N PHE A 35 8.62 10.02 -3.14
CA PHE A 35 8.60 8.75 -3.83
C PHE A 35 9.43 7.71 -3.05
N GLY A 36 8.93 6.47 -2.94
CA GLY A 36 9.57 5.39 -2.19
C GLY A 36 9.40 5.44 -0.67
N LYS A 37 8.98 6.57 -0.08
CA LYS A 37 8.57 6.65 1.34
C LYS A 37 7.13 6.22 1.55
N ARG A 38 6.26 6.62 0.62
CA ARG A 38 4.88 6.14 0.55
C ARG A 38 4.94 4.61 0.37
N MET A 39 4.37 3.87 1.32
CA MET A 39 4.30 2.39 1.41
C MET A 39 5.39 1.63 2.18
N ARG A 40 6.53 2.24 2.58
CA ARG A 40 7.58 1.47 3.29
C ARG A 40 7.42 1.46 4.80
N GLY A 41 6.83 2.51 5.39
CA GLY A 41 6.63 2.66 6.84
C GLY A 41 7.97 2.73 7.60
N GLU A 42 8.02 3.52 8.66
CA GLU A 42 9.25 3.66 9.47
C GLU A 42 8.96 3.39 10.96
N GLY A 43 10.02 3.12 11.73
CA GLY A 43 9.93 2.93 13.17
C GLY A 43 9.43 1.55 13.64
N VAL A 44 9.25 1.43 14.95
CA VAL A 44 8.97 0.15 15.64
C VAL A 44 7.64 -0.46 15.22
N TYR A 45 6.60 0.36 15.03
CA TYR A 45 5.29 -0.12 14.57
C TYR A 45 5.35 -0.71 13.16
N ALA A 46 6.13 -0.12 12.24
CA ALA A 46 6.29 -0.64 10.90
C ALA A 46 7.00 -2.01 10.93
N GLN A 47 8.05 -2.13 11.77
CA GLN A 47 8.76 -3.39 11.98
C GLN A 47 7.85 -4.47 12.59
N LEU A 48 7.02 -4.12 13.57
CA LEU A 48 6.05 -5.03 14.17
C LEU A 48 5.03 -5.53 13.14
N LEU A 49 4.49 -4.61 12.32
CA LEU A 49 3.55 -4.95 11.27
C LEU A 49 4.20 -5.87 10.22
N ALA A 50 5.41 -5.56 9.79
CA ALA A 50 6.17 -6.38 8.85
C ALA A 50 6.41 -7.80 9.40
N ARG A 51 6.78 -7.92 10.68
CA ARG A 51 6.98 -9.22 11.33
C ARG A 51 5.68 -10.03 11.41
N ARG A 52 4.57 -9.39 11.79
CA ARG A 52 3.24 -10.03 11.84
C ARG A 52 2.83 -10.53 10.46
N PHE A 53 3.02 -9.71 9.44
CA PHE A 53 2.74 -10.08 8.05
C PHE A 53 3.60 -11.26 7.62
N GLY A 54 4.92 -11.22 7.82
CA GLY A 54 5.82 -12.32 7.45
C GLY A 54 5.46 -13.65 8.12
N LEU A 55 5.04 -13.63 9.38
CA LEU A 55 4.54 -14.82 10.08
C LEU A 55 3.22 -15.34 9.50
N ALA A 56 2.28 -14.45 9.19
CA ALA A 56 1.02 -14.82 8.57
C ALA A 56 1.24 -15.42 7.17
N SER A 57 2.09 -14.79 6.35
CA SER A 57 2.44 -15.28 5.02
C SER A 57 3.14 -16.63 5.08
N LYS A 58 4.01 -16.87 6.07
CA LYS A 58 4.61 -18.19 6.29
C LYS A 58 3.56 -19.24 6.63
N ARG A 59 2.65 -18.93 7.57
CA ARG A 59 1.60 -19.85 8.02
C ARG A 59 0.61 -20.21 6.91
N LEU A 60 0.32 -19.27 6.02
CA LEU A 60 -0.63 -19.44 4.92
C LEU A 60 0.02 -19.95 3.62
N GLY A 61 1.33 -20.19 3.60
CA GLY A 61 2.04 -20.67 2.42
C GLY A 61 2.31 -19.61 1.34
N PHE A 62 2.12 -18.32 1.64
CA PHE A 62 2.38 -17.22 0.70
C PHE A 62 3.87 -16.84 0.58
N ASN A 63 4.75 -17.48 1.35
CA ASN A 63 6.20 -17.31 1.23
C ASN A 63 6.84 -18.28 0.22
N ALA A 64 6.04 -18.92 -0.64
CA ALA A 64 6.52 -19.86 -1.64
C ALA A 64 7.46 -19.18 -2.65
N SER A 65 8.52 -19.88 -3.09
CA SER A 65 9.44 -19.37 -4.11
C SER A 65 8.68 -19.20 -5.44
N ARG A 66 9.19 -18.35 -6.35
CA ARG A 66 8.55 -18.14 -7.66
C ARG A 66 8.34 -19.45 -8.46
N GLU A 67 9.17 -20.46 -8.21
CA GLU A 67 9.05 -21.80 -8.81
C GLU A 67 7.88 -22.62 -8.23
N GLN A 68 7.47 -22.33 -7.00
CA GLN A 68 6.39 -23.02 -6.28
C GLN A 68 5.03 -22.37 -6.54
N TRP A 69 4.99 -21.13 -7.03
CA TRP A 69 3.75 -20.47 -7.41
C TRP A 69 3.27 -20.98 -8.78
N PRO A 70 1.95 -21.22 -8.95
CA PRO A 70 1.42 -21.50 -10.28
C PRO A 70 1.71 -20.31 -11.22
N TRP A 71 2.01 -20.62 -12.48
CA TRP A 71 2.16 -19.59 -13.51
C TRP A 71 0.87 -18.77 -13.58
N LEU A 72 1.03 -17.46 -13.81
CA LEU A 72 -0.09 -16.56 -13.99
C LEU A 72 -0.89 -17.03 -15.23
N ASP A 73 -2.14 -17.43 -15.03
CA ASP A 73 -3.02 -17.76 -16.14
C ASP A 73 -3.43 -16.48 -16.88
N CYS A 74 -2.75 -16.22 -18.00
CA CYS A 74 -3.04 -15.09 -18.87
C CYS A 74 -4.06 -15.43 -19.98
N SER A 75 -4.67 -16.61 -19.99
CA SER A 75 -5.58 -17.03 -21.07
C SER A 75 -6.80 -16.11 -21.24
N ARG A 76 -7.20 -15.43 -20.16
CA ARG A 76 -8.31 -14.47 -20.14
C ARG A 76 -7.87 -13.02 -20.28
N PHE A 77 -6.56 -12.77 -20.39
CA PHE A 77 -6.06 -11.42 -20.58
C PHE A 77 -6.39 -10.97 -22.00
N VAL A 78 -7.23 -9.95 -22.12
CA VAL A 78 -7.53 -9.29 -23.39
C VAL A 78 -6.93 -7.89 -23.31
N PRO A 79 -5.91 -7.57 -24.13
CA PRO A 79 -5.38 -6.21 -24.16
C PRO A 79 -6.49 -5.24 -24.60
N PRO A 80 -6.49 -3.99 -24.11
CA PRO A 80 -7.47 -3.01 -24.55
C PRO A 80 -7.35 -2.80 -26.06
N LEU A 81 -8.50 -2.54 -26.71
CA LEU A 81 -8.51 -2.17 -28.12
C LEU A 81 -7.59 -0.95 -28.32
N PRO A 82 -6.79 -0.92 -29.39
CA PRO A 82 -6.01 0.26 -29.71
C PRO A 82 -6.92 1.49 -29.79
N PRO A 83 -6.47 2.66 -29.33
CA PRO A 83 -7.29 3.85 -29.32
C PRO A 83 -7.74 4.17 -30.75
N LYS A 84 -9.04 4.47 -30.93
CA LYS A 84 -9.63 4.80 -32.24
C LYS A 84 -8.99 6.02 -32.91
N LYS A 85 -8.32 6.87 -32.13
CA LYS A 85 -7.55 8.02 -32.58
C LYS A 85 -6.15 7.89 -32.03
N ALA A 86 -5.14 8.27 -32.81
CA ALA A 86 -3.79 8.45 -32.29
C ALA A 86 -3.87 9.41 -31.10
N SER A 87 -3.42 8.94 -29.94
CA SER A 87 -3.30 9.76 -28.75
C SER A 87 -1.82 10.08 -28.55
N PRO A 88 -1.44 11.35 -28.31
CA PRO A 88 -0.06 11.72 -28.04
C PRO A 88 0.52 11.03 -26.79
N GLN A 89 -0.33 10.44 -25.93
CA GLN A 89 0.13 9.81 -24.67
C GLN A 89 1.14 8.66 -24.85
N GLY A 90 1.23 8.06 -26.05
CA GLY A 90 2.23 7.04 -26.37
C GLY A 90 3.54 7.58 -26.97
N GLU A 91 3.59 8.87 -27.33
CA GLU A 91 4.74 9.52 -28.01
C GLU A 91 5.46 10.53 -27.10
N LEU A 92 5.04 10.64 -25.84
CA LEU A 92 5.61 11.59 -24.87
C LEU A 92 6.99 11.17 -24.33
N PHE A 93 7.55 10.06 -24.79
CA PHE A 93 8.89 9.56 -24.44
C PHE A 93 9.59 8.96 -25.65
#